data_AF-A0A9W9J5P3-F1
#
_entry.id   AF-A0A9W9J5P3-F1
#
_cell.length_a   1.000
_cell.length_b   1.000
_cell.length_c   1.000
_cell.angle_alpha   90.00
_cell.angle_beta   90.00
_cell.angle_gamma   90.00
#
_symmetry.space_group_name_H-M   'P 1'
#
loop_
_entity.id
_entity.type
_entity.pdbx_description
1 polymer ?
#
loop_
_entity_poly.entity_id
_entity_poly.type
_entity_poly.pdbx_seq_one_letter_code
_entity_poly.pdbx_strand_id
1 'polypeptide(L)'
;MGLCLTLTYVAHGRHLCPIAGHYHSKAEFHEGTKALSSTWASPLKLEVQNIICDGRQAAVELKAVDTKCKNGLPFTNVYTWICVFNEQNKIVKIRAYMDT
;
A
#
# COMPACT_ATOMS: atom_id res chain seq x y z
N MET A 1 11.98 -17.62 -12.46
CA MET A 1 12.24 -16.98 -11.14
C MET A 1 11.41 -15.70 -11.04
N GLY A 2 10.11 -15.82 -10.76
CA GLY A 2 9.21 -14.69 -10.58
C GLY A 2 8.99 -14.47 -9.09
N LEU A 3 9.21 -13.24 -8.61
CA LEU A 3 8.92 -12.85 -7.23
C LEU A 3 7.44 -13.09 -6.92
N CYS A 4 7.15 -14.07 -6.05
CA CYS A 4 5.87 -14.18 -5.38
C CYS A 4 5.80 -13.06 -4.33
N LEU A 5 5.42 -11.86 -4.75
CA LEU A 5 4.90 -10.86 -3.83
C LEU A 5 3.48 -11.30 -3.49
N THR A 6 3.31 -11.94 -2.33
CA THR A 6 1.99 -12.05 -1.73
C THR A 6 1.71 -10.73 -1.03
N LEU A 7 1.20 -9.74 -1.77
CA LEU A 7 0.64 -8.54 -1.16
C LEU A 7 -0.73 -8.91 -0.58
N THR A 8 -0.77 -9.13 0.72
CA THR A 8 -2.02 -9.30 1.46
C THR A 8 -2.50 -7.91 1.88
N TYR A 9 -3.19 -7.21 0.99
CA TYR A 9 -3.78 -5.90 1.31
C TYR A 9 -5.09 -6.10 2.09
N VAL A 10 -5.04 -5.99 3.42
CA VAL A 10 -6.22 -6.15 4.28
C VAL A 10 -6.73 -4.77 4.67
N ALA A 11 -7.57 -4.19 3.81
CA ALA A 11 -8.48 -3.14 4.25
C ALA A 11 -9.72 -3.81 4.86
N HIS A 12 -9.98 -3.54 6.14
CA HIS A 12 -11.21 -3.98 6.78
C HIS A 12 -12.37 -3.14 6.24
N GLY A 13 -13.49 -3.78 5.88
CA GLY A 13 -14.64 -3.10 5.27
C GLY A 13 -14.63 -3.16 3.74
N ARG A 14 -14.82 -4.36 3.16
CA ARG A 14 -14.91 -4.57 1.70
C ARG A 14 -16.05 -3.79 1.02
N HIS A 15 -17.00 -3.27 1.80
CA HIS A 15 -18.06 -2.36 1.35
C HIS A 15 -17.59 -0.89 1.24
N LEU A 16 -16.52 -0.49 1.94
CA LEU A 16 -16.03 0.88 2.03
C LEU A 16 -14.80 1.12 1.16
N CYS A 17 -14.00 0.08 0.91
CA CYS A 17 -12.76 0.17 0.13
C CYS A 17 -12.77 -0.82 -1.07
N PRO A 18 -13.01 -0.34 -2.31
CA PRO A 18 -13.10 -1.20 -3.51
C PRO A 18 -11.84 -2.00 -3.85
N ILE A 19 -10.69 -1.59 -3.30
CA ILE A 19 -9.38 -2.24 -3.51
C ILE A 19 -9.00 -3.23 -2.40
N ALA A 20 -9.90 -3.50 -1.45
CA ALA A 20 -9.64 -4.45 -0.39
C ALA A 20 -9.52 -5.88 -0.98
N GLY A 21 -8.38 -6.55 -0.78
CA GLY A 21 -8.18 -7.88 -1.35
C GLY A 21 -6.78 -8.48 -1.17
N HIS A 22 -6.67 -9.76 -1.46
CA HIS A 22 -5.40 -10.48 -1.48
C HIS A 22 -4.87 -10.54 -2.91
N TYR A 23 -3.64 -10.10 -3.12
CA TYR A 23 -2.96 -10.10 -4.40
C TYR A 23 -1.70 -10.97 -4.32
N HIS A 24 -1.57 -11.93 -5.24
CA HIS A 24 -0.50 -12.93 -5.21
C HIS A 24 0.63 -12.63 -6.21
N SER A 25 0.48 -11.55 -6.99
CA SER A 25 1.51 -11.08 -7.91
C SER A 25 1.50 -9.56 -8.04
N LYS A 26 2.60 -9.00 -8.53
CA LYS A 26 2.67 -7.56 -8.88
C LYS A 26 1.60 -7.17 -9.91
N ALA A 27 1.31 -8.06 -10.86
CA ALA A 27 0.33 -7.83 -11.90
C ALA A 27 -1.10 -7.78 -11.32
N GLU A 28 -1.45 -8.75 -10.47
CA GLU A 28 -2.74 -8.76 -9.75
C GLU A 28 -2.92 -7.50 -8.90
N PHE A 29 -1.87 -7.09 -8.17
CA PHE A 29 -1.92 -5.87 -7.38
C PHE A 29 -2.13 -4.63 -8.25
N HIS A 30 -1.38 -4.51 -9.35
CA HIS A 30 -1.49 -3.36 -10.24
C HIS A 30 -2.89 -3.26 -10.86
N GLU A 31 -3.44 -4.37 -11.34
CA GLU A 31 -4.79 -4.39 -11.90
C GLU A 31 -5.85 -4.12 -10.82
N GLY A 32 -5.74 -4.76 -9.66
CA GLY A 32 -6.68 -4.61 -8.56
C GLY A 32 -6.70 -3.23 -7.91
N THR A 33 -5.61 -2.45 -8.04
CA THR A 33 -5.52 -1.07 -7.51
C THR A 33 -5.64 0.01 -8.57
N LYS A 34 -5.77 -0.37 -9.84
CA LYS A 34 -5.88 0.56 -10.98
C LYS A 34 -6.96 1.61 -10.80
N ALA A 35 -8.07 1.25 -10.16
CA ALA A 35 -9.17 2.17 -9.85
C ALA A 35 -8.74 3.38 -9.00
N LEU A 36 -7.73 3.25 -8.13
CA LEU A 36 -7.26 4.36 -7.28
C LEU A 36 -6.58 5.46 -8.08
N SER A 37 -5.90 5.10 -9.16
CA SER A 37 -5.26 6.09 -10.04
C SER A 37 -6.28 7.07 -10.64
N SER A 38 -7.56 6.69 -10.67
CA SER A 38 -8.64 7.56 -11.14
C SER A 38 -9.06 8.63 -10.12
N THR A 39 -8.65 8.53 -8.86
CA THR A 39 -9.03 9.44 -7.76
C THR A 39 -8.16 10.70 -7.72
N TRP A 40 -6.87 10.57 -7.99
CA TRP A 40 -5.89 11.64 -7.80
C TRP A 40 -5.67 12.46 -9.07
N ALA A 41 -5.40 13.77 -8.89
CA ALA A 41 -5.04 14.69 -9.97
C ALA A 41 -3.56 14.58 -10.37
N SER A 42 -2.75 13.97 -9.51
CA SER A 42 -1.32 13.71 -9.69
C SER A 42 -0.99 12.32 -9.17
N PRO A 43 0.17 11.73 -9.54
CA PRO A 43 0.64 10.51 -8.90
C PRO A 43 0.67 10.67 -7.38
N LEU A 44 0.17 9.64 -6.65
CA LEU A 44 0.23 9.62 -5.20
C LEU A 44 1.70 9.66 -4.75
N LYS A 45 2.03 10.61 -3.87
CA LYS A 45 3.35 10.72 -3.26
C LYS A 45 3.23 10.32 -1.79
N LEU A 46 3.98 9.27 -1.41
CA LEU A 46 4.05 8.78 -0.03
C LEU A 46 5.40 9.13 0.56
N GLU A 47 5.38 9.68 1.77
CA GLU A 47 6.57 9.98 2.55
C GLU A 47 6.66 9.05 3.76
N VAL A 48 7.82 8.42 3.96
CA VAL A 48 8.09 7.59 5.14
C VAL A 48 8.17 8.50 6.36
N GLN A 49 7.33 8.21 7.36
CA GLN A 49 7.29 8.95 8.62
C GLN A 49 8.12 8.25 9.69
N ASN A 50 8.06 6.92 9.73
CA ASN A 50 8.76 6.11 10.72
C ASN A 50 8.98 4.69 10.20
N ILE A 51 9.95 4.00 10.79
CA ILE A 51 10.22 2.58 10.53
C ILE A 51 10.50 1.89 11.86
N ILE A 52 9.74 0.84 12.15
CA ILE A 52 9.95 -0.04 13.30
C ILE A 52 10.33 -1.42 12.76
N CYS A 53 11.50 -1.93 13.15
CA CYS A 53 12.01 -3.22 12.69
C CYS A 53 11.99 -4.27 13.81
N ASP A 54 11.64 -5.50 13.45
CA ASP A 54 11.76 -6.68 14.31
C ASP A 54 12.11 -7.92 13.46
N GLY A 55 13.32 -8.44 13.63
CA GLY A 55 13.84 -9.56 12.84
C GLY A 55 13.76 -9.32 11.33
N ARG A 56 13.02 -10.17 10.61
CA ARG A 56 12.79 -10.05 9.15
C ARG A 56 11.50 -9.30 8.82
N GLN A 57 11.00 -8.47 9.73
CA GLN A 57 9.80 -7.66 9.52
C GLN A 57 10.08 -6.18 9.77
N ALA A 58 9.35 -5.33 9.07
CA ALA A 58 9.32 -3.89 9.34
C ALA A 58 7.89 -3.36 9.24
N ALA A 59 7.48 -2.56 10.21
CA ALA A 59 6.34 -1.66 10.10
C ALA A 59 6.84 -0.32 9.54
N VAL A 60 6.31 0.10 8.40
CA VAL A 60 6.66 1.35 7.73
C VAL A 60 5.44 2.27 7.77
N GLU A 61 5.55 3.36 8.51
CA GLU A 61 4.52 4.39 8.57
C GLU A 61 4.72 5.37 7.42
N LEU A 62 3.63 5.67 6.70
CA LEU A 62 3.65 6.49 5.49
C LEU A 62 2.54 7.53 5.55
N LYS A 63 2.78 8.68 4.93
CA LYS A 63 1.77 9.73 4.76
C LYS A 63 1.70 10.19 3.32
N ALA A 64 0.49 10.39 2.81
CA ALA A 64 0.28 11.08 1.54
C ALA A 64 0.63 12.55 1.69
N VAL A 65 1.52 13.05 0.84
CA VAL A 65 1.97 14.45 0.83
C VAL A 65 1.77 15.04 -0.56
N ASP A 66 1.53 16.35 -0.63
CA ASP A 66 1.38 17.12 -1.87
C ASP A 66 0.39 16.54 -2.90
N THR A 67 -0.56 15.69 -2.46
CA THR A 67 -1.48 14.98 -3.35
C THR A 67 -2.86 15.64 -3.30
N LYS A 68 -3.44 15.89 -4.48
CA LYS A 68 -4.82 16.39 -4.62
C LYS A 68 -5.70 15.37 -5.31
N CYS A 69 -6.96 15.32 -4.93
CA CYS A 69 -8.02 14.63 -5.65
C CYS A 69 -8.37 15.40 -6.94
N LYS A 70 -8.99 14.73 -7.92
CA LYS A 70 -9.42 15.38 -9.18
C LYS A 70 -10.43 16.51 -8.99
N ASN A 71 -11.17 16.51 -7.88
CA ASN A 71 -12.07 17.60 -7.50
C ASN A 71 -11.35 18.80 -6.81
N GLY A 72 -10.02 18.78 -6.74
CA GLY A 72 -9.20 19.85 -6.18
C GLY A 72 -8.98 19.79 -4.66
N LEU A 73 -9.68 18.90 -3.94
CA LEU A 73 -9.50 18.73 -2.50
C LEU A 73 -8.15 18.07 -2.16
N PRO A 74 -7.54 18.40 -1.02
CA PRO A 74 -6.34 17.70 -0.56
C PRO A 74 -6.65 16.24 -0.26
N PHE A 75 -5.72 15.35 -0.63
CA PHE A 75 -5.78 13.94 -0.26
C PHE A 75 -4.82 13.68 0.89
N THR A 76 -5.36 13.62 2.11
CA THR A 76 -4.61 13.39 3.35
C THR A 76 -4.91 11.99 3.87
N ASN A 77 -4.08 11.02 3.51
CA ASN A 77 -4.21 9.64 3.98
C ASN A 77 -2.92 9.18 4.66
N VAL A 78 -3.06 8.36 5.69
CA VAL A 78 -1.96 7.76 6.46
C VAL A 78 -2.02 6.25 6.32
N TYR A 79 -0.85 5.63 6.27
CA TYR A 79 -0.72 4.20 6.01
C TYR A 79 0.29 3.58 6.96
N THR A 80 0.13 2.28 7.21
CA THR A 80 1.16 1.45 7.80
C THR A 80 1.31 0.18 6.98
N TRP A 81 2.51 -0.03 6.45
CA TRP A 81 2.84 -1.24 5.70
C TRP A 81 3.69 -2.16 6.56
N ILE A 82 3.20 -3.35 6.83
CA ILE A 82 3.94 -4.43 7.47
C ILE A 82 4.60 -5.27 6.38
N CYS A 83 5.90 -5.08 6.22
CA CYS A 83 6.75 -5.76 5.25
C CYS A 83 7.41 -6.99 5.89
N VAL A 84 7.45 -8.10 5.17
CA VAL A 84 8.22 -9.31 5.52
C VAL A 84 9.30 -9.52 4.48
N PHE A 85 10.52 -9.76 4.93
CA PHE A 85 11.71 -9.94 4.11
C PHE A 85 12.18 -11.40 4.10
N ASN A 86 12.68 -11.87 2.95
CA ASN A 86 13.39 -13.14 2.86
C ASN A 86 14.88 -12.99 3.21
N GLU A 87 15.63 -14.07 3.07
CA GLU A 87 17.07 -14.15 3.38
C GLU A 87 17.95 -13.27 2.49
N GLN A 88 17.45 -12.93 1.30
CA GLN A 88 18.12 -12.05 0.35
C GLN A 88 17.66 -10.59 0.51
N ASN A 89 17.07 -10.25 1.66
CA ASN A 89 16.54 -8.93 1.98
C ASN A 89 15.52 -8.41 0.96
N LYS A 90 14.77 -9.32 0.31
CA LYS A 90 13.67 -8.96 -0.60
C LYS A 90 12.35 -9.04 0.14
N ILE A 91 11.49 -8.05 -0.10
CA ILE A 91 10.11 -8.06 0.40
C ILE A 91 9.35 -9.19 -0.30
N VAL A 92 8.78 -10.10 0.48
CA VAL A 92 7.98 -11.24 0.00
C VAL A 92 6.51 -11.15 0.40
N LYS A 93 6.20 -10.34 1.41
CA LYS A 93 4.83 -10.08 1.85
C LYS A 93 4.71 -8.65 2.34
N ILE A 94 3.58 -8.03 2.02
CA ILE A 94 3.18 -6.73 2.57
C ILE A 94 1.75 -6.87 3.07
N ARG A 95 1.47 -6.34 4.27
CA ARG A 95 0.12 -6.05 4.76
C ARG A 95 -0.02 -4.55 4.93
N ALA A 96 -1.00 -3.94 4.29
CA ALA A 96 -1.20 -2.50 4.40
C ALA A 96 -2.46 -2.20 5.22
N TYR A 97 -2.30 -1.27 6.15
CA TYR A 97 -3.36 -0.59 6.87
C TYR A 97 -3.40 0.85 6.38
N MET A 98 -4.59 1.42 6.24
CA MET A 98 -4.79 2.82 5.88
C MET A 98 -6.02 3.37 6.57
N ASP A 99 -6.15 4.68 6.58
CA ASP A 99 -7.40 5.35 6.92
C ASP A 99 -8.39 5.18 5.75
N THR A 100 -9.40 4.31 5.93
CA THR A 100 -10.37 3.88 4.92
C THR A 100 -11.69 4.63 5.02
#